data_AF-A0A1D6HBU7-F1
#
_entry.id   AF-A0A1D6HBU7-F1
#
_cell.length_a   1.000
_cell.length_b   1.000
_cell.length_c   1.000
_cell.angle_alpha   90.00
_cell.angle_beta   90.00
_cell.angle_gamma   90.00
#
_symmetry.space_group_name_H-M   'P 1'
#
loop_
_entity.id
_entity.type
_entity.pdbx_description
1 polymer ?
#
loop_
_entity_poly.entity_id
_entity_poly.type
_entity_poly.pdbx_seq_one_letter_code
_entity_poly.pdbx_strand_id
1 'polypeptide(L)'
;MSSVDLMDVTTVGKSSFTSQVTTINDLKAGPGVFTFNLTWDDISKNLQPMISNPMSTYKLYRNPRNKNAGNFMRLSDFLTFAKGKDLSGIMITVEHAAFMAEKLGFGVVDAVVKALDDSGYSKQTAQNVMIQSTNSSVLKKFKQETKYSLVYMIEEGVRDAAPSSLADIKKFANAVSVSTTSVLPQTHYYLTNQTNKLVTSLQSAGLQVYVYVLMNEFASQPNDFFADATSQINAYVQGAKVDGIITDFPGTAHRYKLNSCTSMGNSAPLFMQPPQPGSLLLTMAPDVQPPAAAPMPLLTDADVAEPALPPVSNTTTAASPSHAALRMRTDVSILIALLMLCASLLI
;
A
#
# COMPACT_ATOMS: atom_id res chain seq x y z
N MET A 1 5.03 -9.10 5.27
CA MET A 1 6.06 -8.38 4.50
C MET A 1 5.35 -7.37 3.62
N SER A 2 5.93 -6.20 3.39
CA SER A 2 5.30 -5.10 2.63
C SER A 2 5.81 -4.96 1.19
N SER A 3 6.66 -5.88 0.72
CA SER A 3 7.20 -5.89 -0.64
C SER A 3 7.50 -7.33 -1.03
N VAL A 4 7.35 -7.62 -2.33
CA VAL A 4 7.80 -8.85 -2.97
C VAL A 4 9.31 -8.86 -3.17
N ASP A 5 9.97 -7.70 -3.16
CA ASP A 5 11.42 -7.61 -3.17
C ASP A 5 11.98 -7.70 -1.74
N LEU A 6 12.76 -8.75 -1.50
CA LEU A 6 13.40 -9.03 -0.24
C LEU A 6 14.47 -7.97 0.12
N MET A 7 15.00 -7.22 -0.85
CA MET A 7 15.96 -6.14 -0.57
C MET A 7 15.35 -5.01 0.25
N ASP A 8 14.05 -4.76 0.09
CA ASP A 8 13.36 -3.66 0.79
C ASP A 8 13.05 -4.01 2.26
N VAL A 9 12.88 -5.30 2.55
CA VAL A 9 12.24 -5.76 3.80
C VAL A 9 13.05 -6.80 4.57
N THR A 10 14.26 -7.16 4.11
CA THR A 10 15.11 -8.16 4.76
C THR A 10 16.61 -7.83 4.67
N THR A 11 17.45 -8.68 5.24
CA THR A 11 18.91 -8.64 5.12
C THR A 11 19.46 -9.32 3.86
N VAL A 12 18.63 -9.63 2.84
CA VAL A 12 19.05 -10.40 1.65
C VAL A 12 20.27 -9.82 0.94
N GLY A 13 20.40 -8.49 0.84
CA GLY A 13 21.53 -7.83 0.19
C GLY A 13 22.87 -8.01 0.91
N LYS A 14 22.89 -8.63 2.09
CA LYS A 14 24.08 -8.99 2.86
C LYS A 14 24.28 -10.50 2.97
N SER A 15 23.48 -11.30 2.27
CA SER A 15 23.56 -12.76 2.28
C SER A 15 24.07 -13.28 0.93
N SER A 16 24.36 -14.58 0.87
CA SER A 16 24.72 -15.28 -0.36
C SER A 16 23.62 -15.22 -1.43
N PHE A 17 22.36 -14.99 -1.05
CA PHE A 17 21.24 -14.88 -1.99
C PHE A 17 21.25 -13.59 -2.81
N THR A 18 22.14 -12.63 -2.52
CA THR A 18 22.38 -11.48 -3.41
C THR A 18 22.79 -11.91 -4.82
N SER A 19 23.31 -13.13 -5.00
CA SER A 19 23.59 -13.68 -6.34
C SER A 19 22.33 -13.93 -7.18
N GLN A 20 21.13 -13.92 -6.58
CA GLN A 20 19.83 -14.09 -7.25
C GLN A 20 19.24 -12.76 -7.74
N VAL A 21 20.01 -11.67 -7.65
CA VAL A 21 19.57 -10.35 -8.14
C VAL A 21 19.15 -10.42 -9.60
N THR A 22 17.97 -9.89 -9.90
CA THR A 22 17.46 -9.77 -11.25
C THR A 22 16.61 -8.51 -11.40
N THR A 23 16.39 -8.09 -12.64
CA THR A 23 15.55 -6.94 -12.98
C THR A 23 14.25 -7.43 -13.58
N ILE A 24 13.13 -7.10 -12.95
CA ILE A 24 11.78 -7.43 -13.42
C ILE A 24 10.97 -6.13 -13.46
N ASN A 25 10.97 -5.50 -14.64
CA ASN A 25 10.37 -4.17 -14.84
C ASN A 25 8.85 -4.17 -14.57
N ASP A 26 8.18 -5.31 -14.71
CA ASP A 26 6.75 -5.47 -14.39
C ASP A 26 6.44 -5.32 -12.88
N LEU A 27 7.46 -5.47 -12.02
CA LEU A 27 7.29 -5.38 -10.56
C LEU A 27 7.82 -4.06 -10.01
N LYS A 28 9.02 -3.65 -10.44
CA LYS A 28 9.62 -2.37 -10.03
C LYS A 28 10.73 -1.94 -10.99
N ALA A 29 11.13 -0.68 -10.88
CA ALA A 29 12.35 -0.19 -11.50
C ALA A 29 13.59 -0.72 -10.78
N GLY A 30 14.56 -1.20 -11.55
CA GLY A 30 15.87 -1.60 -11.05
C GLY A 30 15.94 -3.03 -10.49
N PRO A 31 17.14 -3.44 -10.04
CA PRO A 31 17.38 -4.79 -9.56
C PRO A 31 16.73 -5.07 -8.20
N GLY A 32 16.37 -6.34 -7.97
CA GLY A 32 15.86 -6.84 -6.69
C GLY A 32 16.12 -8.34 -6.52
N VAL A 33 15.84 -8.86 -5.33
CA VAL A 33 15.78 -10.31 -5.07
C VAL A 33 14.37 -10.63 -4.61
N PHE A 34 13.60 -11.30 -5.46
CA PHE A 34 12.17 -11.46 -5.23
C PHE A 34 11.86 -12.70 -4.39
N THR A 35 10.76 -12.67 -3.65
CA THR A 35 10.34 -13.77 -2.77
C THR A 35 10.23 -15.10 -3.49
N PHE A 36 9.82 -15.12 -4.76
CA PHE A 36 9.70 -16.32 -5.58
C PHE A 36 11.04 -16.84 -6.15
N ASN A 37 12.15 -16.13 -5.94
CA ASN A 37 13.48 -16.65 -6.26
C ASN A 37 14.02 -17.61 -5.19
N LEU A 38 13.42 -17.61 -4.00
CA LEU A 38 13.90 -18.34 -2.83
C LEU A 38 12.82 -19.28 -2.30
N THR A 39 13.23 -20.36 -1.65
CA THR A 39 12.28 -21.20 -0.91
C THR A 39 11.88 -20.53 0.40
N TRP A 40 10.78 -21.00 1.02
CA TRP A 40 10.42 -20.56 2.37
C TRP A 40 11.54 -20.80 3.38
N ASP A 41 12.28 -21.89 3.25
CA ASP A 41 13.37 -22.22 4.17
C ASP A 41 14.58 -21.31 3.96
N ASP A 42 14.88 -20.96 2.70
CA ASP A 42 15.90 -19.95 2.40
C ASP A 42 15.59 -18.62 3.10
N ILE A 43 14.33 -18.15 3.00
CA ILE A 43 13.90 -16.90 3.62
C ILE A 43 13.87 -17.02 5.15
N SER A 44 13.12 -17.99 5.68
CA SER A 44 12.80 -18.06 7.11
C SER A 44 13.97 -18.45 8.00
N LYS A 45 14.95 -19.20 7.50
CA LYS A 45 16.09 -19.68 8.29
C LYS A 45 17.35 -18.83 8.09
N ASN A 46 17.50 -18.16 6.95
CA ASN A 46 18.77 -17.51 6.59
C ASN A 46 18.68 -15.99 6.42
N LEU A 47 17.48 -15.42 6.37
CA LEU A 47 17.29 -13.97 6.33
C LEU A 47 16.74 -13.47 7.65
N GLN A 48 17.01 -12.21 7.96
CA GLN A 48 16.33 -11.50 9.04
C GLN A 48 15.37 -10.48 8.43
N PRO A 49 14.15 -10.31 9.00
CA PRO A 49 13.30 -9.20 8.59
C PRO A 49 14.01 -7.88 8.87
N MET A 50 13.63 -6.83 8.16
CA MET A 50 14.13 -5.48 8.35
C MET A 50 12.95 -4.54 8.48
N ILE A 51 12.91 -3.75 9.55
CA ILE A 51 11.87 -2.75 9.74
C ILE A 51 11.97 -1.69 8.64
N SER A 52 10.83 -1.31 8.07
CA SER A 52 10.75 -0.24 7.07
C SER A 52 11.19 1.10 7.69
N ASN A 53 11.95 1.89 6.92
CA ASN A 53 12.44 3.21 7.32
C ASN A 53 12.14 4.23 6.22
N PRO A 54 10.86 4.58 5.99
CA PRO A 54 10.45 5.46 4.90
C PRO A 54 11.05 6.87 5.00
N MET A 55 11.46 7.28 6.21
CA MET A 55 12.05 8.59 6.50
C MET A 55 13.57 8.53 6.71
N SER A 56 14.25 7.54 6.12
CA SER A 56 15.70 7.34 6.25
C SER A 56 16.54 8.48 5.66
N THR A 57 16.03 9.22 4.66
CA THR A 57 16.65 10.45 4.13
C THR A 57 16.82 11.53 5.20
N TYR A 58 15.89 11.57 6.16
CA TYR A 58 15.94 12.46 7.33
C TYR A 58 16.73 11.86 8.51
N LYS A 59 17.40 10.72 8.30
CA LYS A 59 18.06 9.93 9.36
C LYS A 59 17.10 9.50 10.48
N LEU A 60 15.80 9.42 10.17
CA LEU A 60 14.79 8.92 11.08
C LEU A 60 14.63 7.42 10.85
N TYR A 61 15.27 6.65 11.74
CA TYR A 61 15.23 5.19 11.71
C TYR A 61 14.30 4.68 12.79
N ARG A 62 13.34 3.84 12.40
CA ARG A 62 12.45 3.11 13.30
C ARG A 62 13.24 2.08 14.08
N ASN A 63 13.11 2.14 15.40
CA ASN A 63 13.66 1.20 16.37
C ASN A 63 15.07 0.66 16.01
N PRO A 64 16.11 1.51 15.94
CA PRO A 64 17.44 1.11 15.44
C PRO A 64 18.06 -0.07 16.19
N ARG A 65 17.77 -0.16 17.50
CA ARG A 65 18.23 -1.26 18.37
C ARG A 65 17.66 -2.62 17.94
N ASN A 66 16.43 -2.65 17.45
CA ASN A 66 15.72 -3.87 17.07
C ASN A 66 15.35 -3.86 15.58
N LYS A 67 16.15 -3.21 14.73
CA LYS A 67 15.87 -3.01 13.30
C LYS A 67 15.67 -4.32 12.52
N ASN A 68 16.22 -5.43 13.02
CA ASN A 68 16.10 -6.76 12.45
C ASN A 68 15.36 -7.76 13.32
N ALA A 69 14.71 -7.30 14.39
CA ALA A 69 13.94 -8.18 15.28
C ALA A 69 12.62 -8.62 14.61
N GLY A 70 12.18 -9.83 14.93
CA GLY A 70 10.95 -10.43 14.42
C GLY A 70 11.20 -11.71 13.65
N ASN A 71 10.11 -12.33 13.18
CA ASN A 71 10.14 -13.54 12.37
C ASN A 71 9.21 -13.40 11.17
N PHE A 72 9.49 -14.13 10.11
CA PHE A 72 8.55 -14.27 9.00
C PHE A 72 7.39 -15.21 9.40
N MET A 73 6.20 -14.93 8.88
CA MET A 73 5.02 -15.77 9.06
C MET A 73 4.44 -16.15 7.71
N ARG A 74 3.99 -17.40 7.55
CA ARG A 74 3.13 -17.76 6.42
C ARG A 74 1.75 -17.16 6.64
N LEU A 75 0.98 -17.03 5.56
CA LEU A 75 -0.40 -16.56 5.65
C LEU A 75 -1.24 -17.43 6.60
N SER A 76 -1.12 -18.75 6.53
CA SER A 76 -1.80 -19.69 7.44
C SER A 76 -1.49 -19.43 8.92
N ASP A 77 -0.22 -19.13 9.23
CA ASP A 77 0.24 -18.90 10.59
C ASP A 77 -0.29 -17.55 11.10
N PHE A 78 -0.29 -16.53 10.23
CA PHE A 78 -0.88 -15.23 10.54
C PHE A 78 -2.39 -15.33 10.80
N LEU A 79 -3.11 -16.05 9.93
CA LEU A 79 -4.55 -16.26 10.08
C LEU A 79 -4.87 -16.98 11.40
N THR A 80 -4.09 -18.02 11.74
CA THR A 80 -4.22 -18.72 13.03
C THR A 80 -3.96 -17.78 14.20
N PHE A 81 -2.89 -16.98 14.14
CA PHE A 81 -2.55 -16.02 15.17
C PHE A 81 -3.64 -14.96 15.37
N ALA A 82 -4.13 -14.37 14.28
CA ALA A 82 -5.12 -13.30 14.30
C ALA A 82 -6.49 -13.76 14.81
N LYS A 83 -6.88 -15.00 14.52
CA LYS A 83 -8.16 -15.59 14.96
C LYS A 83 -8.29 -15.65 16.48
N GLY A 84 -7.17 -15.80 17.20
CA GLY A 84 -7.12 -15.82 18.65
C GLY A 84 -7.02 -14.44 19.32
N LYS A 85 -7.14 -13.33 18.56
CA LYS A 85 -7.02 -11.97 19.07
C LYS A 85 -8.36 -11.25 19.07
N ASP A 86 -8.52 -10.34 20.02
CA ASP A 86 -9.65 -9.41 20.08
C ASP A 86 -9.48 -8.31 19.01
N LEU A 87 -9.76 -8.68 17.77
CA LEU A 87 -9.70 -7.84 16.59
C LEU A 87 -11.08 -7.80 15.94
N SER A 88 -11.49 -6.63 15.44
CA SER A 88 -12.71 -6.51 14.64
C SER A 88 -12.59 -7.16 13.25
N GLY A 89 -11.36 -7.41 12.79
CA GLY A 89 -11.11 -8.00 11.50
C GLY A 89 -9.64 -8.00 11.09
N ILE A 90 -9.39 -8.56 9.92
CA ILE A 90 -8.09 -8.58 9.24
C ILE A 90 -8.23 -7.93 7.86
N MET A 91 -7.14 -7.35 7.37
CA MET A 91 -7.02 -6.87 5.99
C MET A 91 -5.82 -7.56 5.34
N ILE A 92 -6.02 -8.12 4.15
CA ILE A 92 -4.99 -8.79 3.36
C ILE A 92 -4.84 -8.06 2.03
N THR A 93 -3.64 -7.54 1.75
CA THR A 93 -3.33 -6.95 0.46
C THR A 93 -2.84 -8.04 -0.50
N VAL A 94 -3.41 -8.07 -1.71
CA VAL A 94 -3.02 -8.96 -2.80
C VAL A 94 -2.38 -8.12 -3.90
N GLU A 95 -1.10 -8.36 -4.18
CA GLU A 95 -0.29 -7.59 -5.11
C GLU A 95 0.23 -8.48 -6.24
N HIS A 96 0.42 -7.89 -7.42
CA HIS A 96 1.04 -8.53 -8.59
C HIS A 96 0.43 -9.87 -9.03
N ALA A 97 -0.85 -10.13 -8.73
CA ALA A 97 -1.48 -11.43 -9.02
C ALA A 97 -1.48 -11.79 -10.51
N ALA A 98 -1.69 -10.81 -11.41
CA ALA A 98 -1.63 -11.02 -12.85
C ALA A 98 -0.23 -11.48 -13.30
N PHE A 99 0.81 -10.78 -12.83
CA PHE A 99 2.21 -11.15 -13.09
C PHE A 99 2.52 -12.58 -12.59
N MET A 100 2.11 -12.91 -11.36
CA MET A 100 2.35 -14.23 -10.77
C MET A 100 1.66 -15.34 -11.57
N ALA A 101 0.45 -15.10 -12.05
CA ALA A 101 -0.28 -16.05 -12.89
C ALA A 101 0.40 -16.22 -14.25
N GLU A 102 0.71 -15.13 -14.94
CA GLU A 102 1.25 -15.16 -16.31
C GLU A 102 2.69 -15.66 -16.37
N LYS A 103 3.56 -15.15 -15.51
CA LYS A 103 5.01 -15.40 -15.58
C LYS A 103 5.45 -16.59 -14.75
N LEU A 104 4.74 -16.90 -13.66
CA LEU A 104 5.14 -17.95 -12.72
C LEU A 104 4.14 -19.12 -12.65
N GLY A 105 2.99 -19.02 -13.31
CA GLY A 105 1.94 -20.06 -13.23
C GLY A 105 1.36 -20.21 -11.82
N PHE A 106 1.39 -19.15 -11.01
CA PHE A 106 0.94 -19.19 -9.61
C PHE A 106 -0.35 -18.37 -9.39
N GLY A 107 -1.42 -19.04 -8.99
CA GLY A 107 -2.71 -18.43 -8.67
C GLY A 107 -2.76 -17.84 -7.26
N VAL A 108 -2.33 -16.59 -7.08
CA VAL A 108 -2.33 -15.91 -5.76
C VAL A 108 -3.73 -15.84 -5.16
N VAL A 109 -4.75 -15.53 -5.97
CA VAL A 109 -6.14 -15.43 -5.50
C VAL A 109 -6.62 -16.76 -4.92
N ASP A 110 -6.46 -17.85 -5.68
CA ASP A 110 -6.88 -19.19 -5.27
C ASP A 110 -6.15 -19.65 -4.00
N ALA A 111 -4.85 -19.33 -3.90
CA ALA A 111 -4.05 -19.63 -2.72
C ALA A 111 -4.53 -18.88 -1.46
N VAL A 112 -4.89 -17.60 -1.59
CA VAL A 112 -5.41 -16.79 -0.47
C VAL A 112 -6.81 -17.27 -0.06
N VAL A 113 -7.71 -17.52 -1.01
CA VAL A 113 -9.05 -18.07 -0.74
C VAL A 113 -8.92 -19.39 0.00
N LYS A 114 -8.09 -20.31 -0.50
CA LYS A 114 -7.84 -21.60 0.14
C LYS A 114 -7.30 -21.44 1.56
N ALA A 115 -6.32 -20.55 1.77
CA ALA A 115 -5.76 -20.32 3.11
C ALA A 115 -6.79 -19.79 4.10
N LEU A 116 -7.69 -18.89 3.67
CA LEU A 116 -8.80 -18.38 4.47
C LEU A 116 -9.82 -19.47 4.79
N ASP A 117 -10.16 -20.31 3.83
CA ASP A 117 -11.07 -21.44 4.01
C ASP A 117 -10.53 -22.49 4.97
N ASP A 118 -9.28 -22.91 4.77
CA ASP A 118 -8.59 -23.88 5.62
C ASP A 118 -8.46 -23.34 7.07
N SER A 119 -8.29 -22.03 7.21
CA SER A 119 -8.25 -21.35 8.52
C SER A 119 -9.65 -21.10 9.10
N GLY A 120 -10.72 -21.47 8.38
CA GLY A 120 -12.11 -21.36 8.80
C GLY A 120 -12.63 -19.92 8.86
N TYR A 121 -12.05 -18.98 8.11
CA TYR A 121 -12.53 -17.59 8.04
C TYR A 121 -13.83 -17.45 7.25
N SER A 122 -14.10 -18.35 6.29
CA SER A 122 -15.33 -18.35 5.48
C SER A 122 -16.57 -18.80 6.24
N LYS A 123 -16.41 -19.44 7.41
CA LYS A 123 -17.50 -20.00 8.22
C LYS A 123 -17.82 -19.18 9.47
N GLN A 124 -17.05 -18.11 9.73
CA GLN A 124 -17.20 -17.28 10.93
C GLN A 124 -17.62 -15.86 10.54
N THR A 125 -18.25 -15.14 11.47
CA THR A 125 -18.69 -13.75 11.28
C THR A 125 -18.17 -12.79 12.36
N ALA A 126 -17.37 -13.29 13.30
CA ALA A 126 -16.84 -12.51 14.42
C ALA A 126 -15.77 -11.50 13.98
N GLN A 127 -14.93 -11.89 13.01
CA GLN A 127 -13.88 -11.05 12.45
C GLN A 127 -14.18 -10.77 10.98
N ASN A 128 -14.28 -9.49 10.62
CA ASN A 128 -14.40 -9.10 9.22
C ASN A 128 -13.09 -9.44 8.46
N VAL A 129 -13.20 -9.86 7.20
CA VAL A 129 -12.05 -10.03 6.32
C VAL A 129 -12.17 -9.02 5.21
N MET A 130 -11.16 -8.18 5.09
CA MET A 130 -11.01 -7.22 4.00
C MET A 130 -9.91 -7.70 3.05
N ILE A 131 -10.20 -7.74 1.76
CA ILE A 131 -9.21 -8.00 0.71
C ILE A 131 -8.94 -6.70 -0.02
N GLN A 132 -7.69 -6.24 0.02
CA GLN A 132 -7.24 -5.04 -0.66
C GLN A 132 -6.43 -5.39 -1.90
N SER A 133 -6.62 -4.66 -3.00
CA SER A 133 -5.80 -4.78 -4.21
C SER A 133 -5.89 -3.50 -5.02
N THR A 134 -4.81 -3.19 -5.73
CA THR A 134 -4.74 -2.10 -6.72
C THR A 134 -5.27 -2.53 -8.09
N ASN A 135 -5.39 -3.84 -8.31
CA ASN A 135 -5.91 -4.42 -9.55
C ASN A 135 -7.40 -4.80 -9.41
N SER A 136 -8.26 -4.23 -10.26
CA SER A 136 -9.71 -4.46 -10.20
C SER A 136 -10.13 -5.89 -10.57
N SER A 137 -9.37 -6.57 -11.44
CA SER A 137 -9.64 -7.96 -11.83
C SER A 137 -9.41 -8.95 -10.70
N VAL A 138 -8.45 -8.68 -9.81
CA VAL A 138 -8.28 -9.42 -8.54
C VAL A 138 -9.53 -9.33 -7.68
N LEU A 139 -10.04 -8.13 -7.43
CA LEU A 139 -11.23 -7.92 -6.60
C LEU A 139 -12.48 -8.52 -7.24
N LYS A 140 -12.64 -8.42 -8.56
CA LYS A 140 -13.73 -9.09 -9.28
C LYS A 140 -13.71 -10.61 -9.09
N LYS A 141 -12.53 -11.25 -9.14
CA LYS A 141 -12.41 -12.69 -8.87
C LYS A 141 -12.77 -13.02 -7.42
N PHE A 142 -12.24 -12.29 -6.44
CA PHE A 142 -12.64 -12.46 -5.03
C PHE A 142 -14.14 -12.27 -4.79
N LYS A 143 -14.78 -11.33 -5.50
CA LYS A 143 -16.23 -11.10 -5.42
C LYS A 143 -17.06 -12.28 -5.92
N GLN A 144 -16.55 -13.01 -6.92
CA GLN A 144 -17.23 -14.18 -7.48
C GLN A 144 -17.08 -15.40 -6.56
N GLU A 145 -15.95 -15.52 -5.87
CA GLU A 145 -15.59 -16.72 -5.09
C GLU A 145 -15.88 -16.58 -3.60
N THR A 146 -16.02 -15.37 -3.08
CA THR A 146 -16.09 -15.11 -1.63
C THR A 146 -17.15 -14.06 -1.26
N LYS A 147 -17.40 -13.90 0.04
CA LYS A 147 -18.28 -12.86 0.60
C LYS A 147 -17.52 -11.83 1.44
N TYR A 148 -16.20 -11.75 1.26
CA TYR A 148 -15.35 -10.83 2.01
C TYR A 148 -15.56 -9.39 1.56
N SER A 149 -15.23 -8.44 2.44
CA SER A 149 -15.25 -7.02 2.10
C SER A 149 -14.09 -6.71 1.15
N LEU A 150 -14.35 -6.01 0.05
CA LEU A 150 -13.34 -5.73 -0.97
C LEU A 150 -12.95 -4.25 -0.96
N VAL A 151 -11.65 -3.98 -0.98
CA VAL A 151 -11.06 -2.64 -0.87
C VAL A 151 -10.22 -2.36 -2.11
N TYR A 152 -10.64 -1.40 -2.92
CA TYR A 152 -9.84 -0.94 -4.06
C TYR A 152 -8.82 0.09 -3.60
N MET A 153 -7.54 -0.14 -3.83
CA MET A 153 -6.48 0.81 -3.46
C MET A 153 -6.10 1.64 -4.68
N ILE A 154 -6.34 2.94 -4.61
CA ILE A 154 -5.89 3.90 -5.62
C ILE A 154 -4.48 4.32 -5.23
N GLU A 155 -3.48 3.96 -6.02
CA GLU A 155 -2.07 4.27 -5.75
C GLU A 155 -1.73 5.71 -6.09
N GLU A 156 -2.28 6.20 -7.19
CA GLU A 156 -2.01 7.52 -7.71
C GLU A 156 -2.73 8.64 -6.93
N GLY A 157 -2.10 9.82 -6.93
CA GLY A 157 -2.72 11.03 -6.43
C GLY A 157 -3.83 11.48 -7.38
N VAL A 158 -5.08 11.56 -6.92
CA VAL A 158 -6.23 11.99 -7.72
C VAL A 158 -6.99 13.11 -7.02
N ARG A 159 -7.54 14.05 -7.80
CA ARG A 159 -8.33 15.16 -7.26
C ARG A 159 -9.78 14.79 -6.94
N ASP A 160 -10.31 13.83 -7.70
CA ASP A 160 -11.69 13.31 -7.60
C ASP A 160 -11.81 12.07 -8.50
N ALA A 161 -13.00 11.49 -8.57
CA ALA A 161 -13.34 10.38 -9.46
C ALA A 161 -14.51 10.72 -10.39
N ALA A 162 -14.39 10.37 -11.67
CA ALA A 162 -15.45 10.53 -12.66
C ALA A 162 -16.67 9.66 -12.31
N PRO A 163 -17.90 10.06 -12.68
CA PRO A 163 -19.09 9.23 -12.45
C PRO A 163 -18.98 7.81 -13.04
N SER A 164 -18.29 7.65 -14.17
CA SER A 164 -18.01 6.35 -14.77
C SER A 164 -17.13 5.47 -13.88
N SER A 165 -16.00 6.01 -13.39
CA SER A 165 -15.09 5.28 -12.51
C SER A 165 -15.74 4.93 -11.16
N LEU A 166 -16.53 5.83 -10.57
CA LEU A 166 -17.33 5.54 -9.37
C LEU A 166 -18.31 4.39 -9.58
N ALA A 167 -19.03 4.39 -10.71
CA ALA A 167 -19.95 3.32 -11.05
C ALA A 167 -19.23 1.99 -11.28
N ASP A 168 -18.03 2.00 -11.86
CA ASP A 168 -17.23 0.81 -12.08
C ASP A 168 -16.64 0.24 -10.79
N ILE A 169 -16.06 1.08 -9.93
CA ILE A 169 -15.52 0.66 -8.63
C ILE A 169 -16.60 -0.03 -7.78
N LYS A 170 -17.80 0.56 -7.75
CA LYS A 170 -18.95 -0.02 -7.02
C LYS A 170 -19.34 -1.42 -7.50
N LYS A 171 -19.03 -1.80 -8.74
CA LYS A 171 -19.30 -3.16 -9.24
C LYS A 171 -18.42 -4.21 -8.58
N PHE A 172 -17.28 -3.87 -8.00
CA PHE A 172 -16.33 -4.85 -7.46
C PHE A 172 -15.78 -4.55 -6.07
N ALA A 173 -15.96 -3.36 -5.51
CA ALA A 173 -15.46 -2.98 -4.20
C ALA A 173 -16.57 -2.48 -3.25
N ASN A 174 -16.33 -2.64 -1.95
CA ASN A 174 -17.14 -2.09 -0.86
C ASN A 174 -16.52 -0.83 -0.25
N ALA A 175 -15.21 -0.69 -0.38
CA ALA A 175 -14.43 0.43 0.13
C ALA A 175 -13.30 0.79 -0.83
N VAL A 176 -12.71 1.96 -0.61
CA VAL A 176 -11.57 2.47 -1.36
C VAL A 176 -10.53 3.00 -0.38
N SER A 177 -9.27 2.64 -0.60
CA SER A 177 -8.12 3.21 0.08
C SER A 177 -7.49 4.28 -0.81
N VAL A 178 -7.32 5.50 -0.29
CA VAL A 178 -6.79 6.66 -1.02
C VAL A 178 -5.60 7.28 -0.28
N SER A 179 -4.68 7.89 -1.03
CA SER A 179 -3.51 8.54 -0.44
C SER A 179 -3.90 9.78 0.38
N THR A 180 -3.10 10.10 1.40
CA THR A 180 -3.23 11.32 2.21
C THR A 180 -3.27 12.59 1.37
N THR A 181 -2.54 12.62 0.25
CA THR A 181 -2.47 13.75 -0.69
C THR A 181 -3.72 13.86 -1.58
N SER A 182 -4.37 12.74 -1.93
CA SER A 182 -5.65 12.75 -2.66
C SER A 182 -6.80 13.32 -1.82
N VAL A 183 -6.66 13.30 -0.49
CA VAL A 183 -7.66 13.87 0.42
C VAL A 183 -7.33 15.31 0.78
N LEU A 184 -6.09 15.56 1.23
CA LEU A 184 -5.58 16.89 1.54
C LEU A 184 -4.33 17.15 0.68
N PRO A 185 -4.47 17.83 -0.48
CA PRO A 185 -3.37 18.12 -1.38
C PRO A 185 -2.28 18.95 -0.70
N GLN A 186 -1.03 18.66 -1.03
CA GLN A 186 0.14 19.36 -0.52
C GLN A 186 1.11 19.76 -1.63
N THR A 187 1.88 20.82 -1.38
CA THR A 187 3.01 21.25 -2.20
C THR A 187 4.18 21.57 -1.27
N HIS A 188 5.37 21.01 -1.54
CA HIS A 188 6.57 21.20 -0.72
C HIS A 188 6.31 21.10 0.81
N TYR A 189 5.58 20.07 1.25
CA TYR A 189 5.22 19.82 2.65
C TYR A 189 4.22 20.81 3.29
N TYR A 190 3.56 21.66 2.51
CA TYR A 190 2.47 22.51 2.98
C TYR A 190 1.16 22.05 2.36
N LEU A 191 0.09 21.98 3.16
CA LEU A 191 -1.24 21.78 2.62
C LEU A 191 -1.59 22.96 1.72
N THR A 192 -2.25 22.67 0.60
CA THR A 192 -2.82 23.72 -0.24
C THR A 192 -4.21 24.11 0.27
N ASN A 193 -4.72 25.25 -0.17
CA ASN A 193 -6.12 25.62 0.08
C ASN A 193 -7.12 24.81 -0.76
N GLN A 194 -6.65 23.91 -1.63
CA GLN A 194 -7.51 23.06 -2.44
C GLN A 194 -8.02 21.91 -1.58
N THR A 195 -9.35 21.77 -1.49
CA THR A 195 -9.98 20.58 -0.92
C THR A 195 -10.54 19.72 -2.03
N ASN A 196 -10.13 18.46 -2.07
CA ASN A 196 -10.64 17.50 -3.03
C ASN A 196 -12.02 16.97 -2.61
N LYS A 197 -12.89 16.76 -3.61
CA LYS A 197 -14.23 16.19 -3.38
C LYS A 197 -14.23 14.67 -3.30
N LEU A 198 -13.08 14.04 -3.56
CA LEU A 198 -12.92 12.59 -3.68
C LEU A 198 -13.61 11.81 -2.56
N VAL A 199 -13.40 12.17 -1.30
CA VAL A 199 -14.02 11.47 -0.15
C VAL A 199 -15.55 11.51 -0.25
N THR A 200 -16.12 12.71 -0.48
CA THR A 200 -17.57 12.89 -0.61
C THR A 200 -18.12 12.18 -1.85
N SER A 201 -17.42 12.22 -2.99
CA SER A 201 -17.81 11.53 -4.22
C SER A 201 -17.86 10.00 -4.04
N LEU A 202 -16.83 9.43 -3.41
CA LEU A 202 -16.75 7.99 -3.10
C LEU A 202 -17.86 7.57 -2.11
N GLN A 203 -18.03 8.32 -1.02
CA GLN A 203 -19.08 8.04 -0.03
C GLN A 203 -20.49 8.16 -0.62
N SER A 204 -20.72 9.14 -1.50
CA SER A 204 -22.00 9.30 -2.21
C SER A 204 -22.28 8.14 -3.17
N ALA A 205 -21.24 7.48 -3.69
CA ALA A 205 -21.37 6.23 -4.44
C ALA A 205 -21.65 5.01 -3.54
N GLY A 206 -21.58 5.15 -2.21
CA GLY A 206 -21.77 4.08 -1.24
C GLY A 206 -20.49 3.28 -0.94
N LEU A 207 -19.32 3.86 -1.21
CA LEU A 207 -18.02 3.27 -0.90
C LEU A 207 -17.48 3.86 0.41
N GLN A 208 -17.05 3.00 1.34
CA GLN A 208 -16.28 3.46 2.50
C GLN A 208 -14.91 3.97 2.05
N VAL A 209 -14.38 4.99 2.71
CA VAL A 209 -13.09 5.61 2.35
C VAL A 209 -12.08 5.45 3.47
N TYR A 210 -10.99 4.76 3.18
CA TYR A 210 -9.82 4.65 4.05
C TYR A 210 -8.70 5.54 3.51
N VAL A 211 -8.04 6.30 4.38
CA VAL A 211 -6.85 7.09 3.99
C VAL A 211 -5.57 6.38 4.41
N TYR A 212 -4.57 6.35 3.52
CA TYR A 212 -3.29 5.67 3.75
C TYR A 212 -2.08 6.50 3.31
N VAL A 213 -0.87 6.24 3.82
CA VAL A 213 -0.57 5.66 5.14
C VAL A 213 -0.22 6.80 6.07
N LEU A 214 -0.84 6.84 7.25
CA LEU A 214 -0.49 7.81 8.28
C LEU A 214 0.76 7.35 9.04
N MET A 215 1.68 8.28 9.21
CA MET A 215 2.99 8.08 9.82
C MET A 215 3.23 9.17 10.89
N ASN A 216 3.91 8.81 11.98
CA ASN A 216 4.16 9.72 13.10
C ASN A 216 5.48 10.51 12.93
N GLU A 217 6.37 10.07 12.06
CA GLU A 217 7.63 10.77 11.83
C GLU A 217 7.36 12.22 11.42
N PHE A 218 7.98 13.20 12.07
CA PHE A 218 7.65 14.61 11.82
C PHE A 218 7.80 15.02 10.35
N ALA A 219 8.74 14.40 9.61
CA ALA A 219 8.97 14.67 8.20
C ALA A 219 7.96 14.01 7.26
N SER A 220 7.11 13.11 7.77
CA SER A 220 6.06 12.45 6.98
C SER A 220 4.77 13.27 6.88
N GLN A 221 4.68 14.35 7.64
CA GLN A 221 3.46 15.14 7.81
C GLN A 221 3.63 16.50 7.14
N PRO A 222 2.58 17.04 6.51
CA PRO A 222 2.51 18.45 6.19
C PRO A 222 2.82 19.33 7.42
N ASN A 223 3.51 20.45 7.20
CA ASN A 223 3.85 21.42 8.22
C ASN A 223 2.62 21.97 8.95
N ASP A 224 1.46 21.99 8.27
CA ASP A 224 0.16 22.41 8.83
C ASP A 224 -0.28 21.58 10.04
N PHE A 225 0.26 20.37 10.20
CA PHE A 225 -0.01 19.54 11.37
C PHE A 225 0.97 19.77 12.52
N PHE A 226 1.98 20.64 12.36
CA PHE A 226 2.98 20.96 13.37
C PHE A 226 3.66 19.73 13.99
N ALA A 227 3.91 18.70 13.16
CA ALA A 227 4.44 17.40 13.58
C ALA A 227 3.59 16.66 14.63
N ASP A 228 2.30 17.00 14.76
CA ASP A 228 1.36 16.34 15.65
C ASP A 228 0.51 15.30 14.89
N ALA A 229 0.79 14.02 15.13
CA ALA A 229 0.04 12.91 14.55
C ALA A 229 -1.44 12.86 14.97
N THR A 230 -1.80 13.38 16.15
CA THR A 230 -3.20 13.53 16.57
C THR A 230 -3.88 14.64 15.78
N SER A 231 -3.20 15.76 15.50
CA SER A 231 -3.69 16.80 14.59
C SER A 231 -3.92 16.28 13.17
N GLN A 232 -2.97 15.48 12.66
CA GLN A 232 -3.12 14.81 11.36
C GLN A 232 -4.36 13.90 11.32
N ILE A 233 -4.56 13.06 12.35
CA ILE A 233 -5.76 12.19 12.41
C ILE A 233 -7.05 13.03 12.48
N ASN A 234 -7.07 14.10 13.27
CA ASN A 234 -8.22 15.04 13.33
C ASN A 234 -8.55 15.60 11.94
N ALA A 235 -7.53 16.01 11.17
CA ALA A 235 -7.72 16.57 9.83
C ALA A 235 -8.43 15.60 8.89
N TYR A 236 -8.07 14.31 8.92
CA TYR A 236 -8.72 13.31 8.07
C TYR A 236 -10.07 12.83 8.62
N VAL A 237 -10.17 12.56 9.91
CA VAL A 237 -11.38 11.97 10.53
C VAL A 237 -12.47 13.01 10.76
N GLN A 238 -12.14 14.19 11.30
CA GLN A 238 -13.13 15.23 11.59
C GLN A 238 -13.26 16.23 10.43
N GLY A 239 -12.15 16.58 9.80
CA GLY A 239 -12.13 17.51 8.67
C GLY A 239 -12.64 16.88 7.39
N ALA A 240 -11.91 15.90 6.84
CA ALA A 240 -12.26 15.23 5.59
C ALA A 240 -13.35 14.16 5.73
N LYS A 241 -13.64 13.71 6.97
CA LYS A 241 -14.69 12.72 7.30
C LYS A 241 -14.50 11.37 6.60
N VAL A 242 -13.27 10.88 6.54
CA VAL A 242 -12.97 9.51 6.09
C VAL A 242 -13.55 8.47 7.04
N ASP A 243 -13.87 7.29 6.53
CA ASP A 243 -14.47 6.19 7.30
C ASP A 243 -13.43 5.40 8.12
N GLY A 244 -12.14 5.52 7.77
CA GLY A 244 -11.06 4.96 8.57
C GLY A 244 -9.67 5.39 8.10
N ILE A 245 -8.66 5.01 8.88
CA ILE A 245 -7.26 5.33 8.63
C ILE A 245 -6.44 4.04 8.57
N ILE A 246 -5.47 4.00 7.67
CA ILE A 246 -4.42 2.98 7.63
C ILE A 246 -3.14 3.65 8.13
N THR A 247 -2.51 3.09 9.16
CA THR A 247 -1.35 3.71 9.82
C THR A 247 -0.30 2.69 10.23
N ASP A 248 0.96 3.10 10.15
CA ASP A 248 2.10 2.38 10.72
C ASP A 248 2.21 2.51 12.24
N PHE A 249 1.40 3.39 12.85
CA PHE A 249 1.44 3.72 14.28
C PHE A 249 0.10 3.44 14.96
N PRO A 250 -0.30 2.15 15.10
CA PRO A 250 -1.59 1.78 15.67
C PRO A 250 -1.78 2.28 17.12
N GLY A 251 -0.70 2.47 17.88
CA GLY A 251 -0.75 3.08 19.21
C GLY A 251 -1.27 4.52 19.21
N THR A 252 -0.94 5.31 18.17
CA THR A 252 -1.46 6.67 17.98
C THR A 252 -2.96 6.63 17.69
N ALA A 253 -3.37 5.78 16.73
CA ALA A 253 -4.77 5.62 16.36
C ALA A 253 -5.63 5.13 17.53
N HIS A 254 -5.12 4.18 18.31
CA HIS A 254 -5.79 3.69 19.52
C HIS A 254 -5.98 4.81 20.55
N ARG A 255 -4.92 5.56 20.87
CA ARG A 255 -5.01 6.72 21.78
C ARG A 255 -6.01 7.75 21.28
N TYR A 256 -6.00 8.04 19.98
CA TYR A 256 -6.94 8.96 19.36
C TYR A 256 -8.39 8.50 19.54
N LYS A 257 -8.68 7.22 19.27
CA LYS A 257 -10.03 6.65 19.39
C LYS A 257 -10.56 6.66 20.84
N LEU A 258 -9.66 6.56 21.83
CA LEU A 258 -10.00 6.66 23.25
C LEU A 258 -10.07 8.10 23.77
N ASN A 259 -9.76 9.11 22.95
CA ASN A 259 -9.78 10.51 23.36
C ASN A 259 -11.22 10.96 23.66
N SER A 260 -11.49 11.35 24.90
CA SER A 260 -12.81 11.85 25.31
C SER A 260 -13.20 13.17 24.65
N CYS A 261 -12.25 13.93 24.08
CA CYS A 261 -12.57 15.20 23.43
C CYS A 261 -13.43 15.02 22.17
N THR A 262 -13.39 13.86 21.51
CA THR A 262 -14.18 13.62 20.30
C THR A 262 -15.69 13.51 20.57
N SER A 263 -16.10 13.24 21.82
CA SER A 263 -17.52 13.21 22.23
C SER A 263 -18.03 14.56 22.72
N MET A 264 -17.18 15.58 22.83
CA MET A 264 -17.55 16.89 23.35
C MET A 264 -18.27 17.78 22.33
N GLY A 265 -18.31 17.40 21.04
CA GLY A 265 -18.97 18.18 19.99
C GLY A 265 -18.46 19.63 19.95
N ASN A 266 -19.36 20.60 20.03
CA ASN A 266 -19.03 22.03 20.02
C ASN A 266 -18.24 22.50 21.26
N SER A 267 -18.19 21.70 22.33
CA SER A 267 -17.41 22.00 23.53
C SER A 267 -15.98 21.45 23.46
N ALA A 268 -15.60 20.82 22.34
CA ALA A 268 -14.24 20.31 22.16
C ALA A 268 -13.21 21.47 22.24
N PRO A 269 -12.06 21.24 22.90
CA PRO A 269 -11.01 22.25 22.98
C PRO A 269 -10.50 22.69 21.60
N LEU A 270 -9.99 23.93 21.48
CA LEU A 270 -9.52 24.49 20.21
C LEU A 270 -8.44 23.64 19.53
N PHE A 271 -7.57 22.96 20.29
CA PHE A 271 -6.54 22.07 19.74
C PHE A 271 -7.12 20.81 19.05
N MET A 272 -8.41 20.51 19.24
CA MET A 272 -9.10 19.44 18.52
C MET A 272 -9.66 19.89 17.19
N GLN A 273 -9.67 21.20 16.89
CA GLN A 273 -10.09 21.68 15.59
C GLN A 273 -9.07 21.24 14.54
N PRO A 274 -9.51 20.68 13.40
CA PRO A 274 -8.59 20.33 12.33
C PRO A 274 -7.95 21.64 11.78
N PRO A 275 -6.64 21.61 11.47
CA PRO A 275 -6.00 22.79 10.89
C PRO A 275 -6.65 23.10 9.54
N GLN A 276 -6.78 24.40 9.25
CA GLN A 276 -7.34 24.85 7.98
C GLN A 276 -6.31 24.61 6.87
N PRO A 277 -6.63 23.79 5.85
CA PRO A 277 -5.70 23.53 4.74
C PRO A 277 -5.25 24.83 4.06
N GLY A 278 -3.95 24.99 3.86
CA GLY A 278 -3.38 26.19 3.22
C GLY A 278 -3.23 27.41 4.13
N SER A 279 -3.63 27.32 5.41
CA SER A 279 -3.48 28.45 6.33
C SER A 279 -2.02 28.86 6.55
N LEU A 280 -1.08 27.91 6.60
CA LEU A 280 0.34 28.23 6.70
C LEU A 280 0.88 28.94 5.46
N LEU A 281 0.42 28.57 4.26
CA LEU A 281 0.83 29.24 3.02
C LEU A 281 0.48 30.72 3.03
N LEU A 282 -0.68 31.09 3.61
CA LEU A 282 -1.11 32.48 3.72
C LEU A 282 -0.23 33.32 4.66
N THR A 283 0.58 32.68 5.52
CA THR A 283 1.53 33.38 6.41
C THR A 283 2.90 33.61 5.77
N MET A 284 3.17 32.97 4.62
CA MET A 284 4.43 33.08 3.91
C MET A 284 4.42 34.29 2.97
N ALA A 285 5.55 34.99 2.86
CA ALA A 285 5.71 36.05 1.86
C ALA A 285 5.56 35.46 0.45
N PRO A 286 4.92 36.17 -0.51
CA PRO A 286 4.60 35.61 -1.82
C PRO A 286 5.79 35.04 -2.60
N ASP A 287 6.99 35.62 -2.41
CA ASP A 287 8.25 35.23 -3.06
C ASP A 287 8.89 33.97 -2.48
N VAL A 288 8.50 33.55 -1.27
CA VAL A 288 8.98 32.31 -0.62
C VAL A 288 7.92 31.21 -0.61
N GLN A 289 6.72 31.49 -1.13
CA GLN A 289 5.70 30.46 -1.26
C GLN A 289 6.15 29.38 -2.24
N PRO A 290 5.82 28.11 -1.96
CA PRO A 290 6.08 27.04 -2.90
C PRO A 290 5.34 27.31 -4.22
N PRO A 291 5.90 26.87 -5.36
CA PRO A 291 5.22 26.99 -6.64
C PRO A 291 3.85 26.30 -6.59
N ALA A 292 2.89 26.89 -7.29
CA ALA A 292 1.58 26.29 -7.46
C ALA A 292 1.73 24.92 -8.13
N ALA A 293 1.25 23.87 -7.46
CA ALA A 293 1.25 22.53 -8.02
C ALA A 293 0.20 22.41 -9.12
N ALA A 294 0.50 21.62 -10.16
CA ALA A 294 -0.51 21.23 -11.13
C ALA A 294 -1.65 20.46 -10.42
N PRO A 295 -2.92 20.64 -10.82
CA PRO A 295 -4.01 19.85 -10.27
C PRO A 295 -3.76 18.36 -10.49
N MET A 296 -4.01 17.54 -9.46
CA MET A 296 -3.95 16.08 -9.61
C MET A 296 -4.95 15.61 -10.68
N PRO A 297 -4.67 14.50 -11.37
CA PRO A 297 -5.57 13.94 -12.37
C PRO A 297 -6.94 13.55 -11.78
N LEU A 298 -7.94 13.49 -12.64
CA LEU A 298 -9.24 12.90 -12.31
C LEU A 298 -9.16 11.39 -12.55
N LEU A 299 -9.62 10.56 -11.61
CA LEU A 299 -9.71 9.12 -11.82
C LEU A 299 -10.83 8.79 -12.83
N THR A 300 -10.46 8.18 -13.95
CA THR A 300 -11.37 7.79 -15.04
C THR A 300 -11.63 6.30 -15.06
N ASP A 301 -12.62 5.86 -15.85
CA ASP A 301 -12.91 4.44 -16.05
C ASP A 301 -11.75 3.68 -16.71
N ALA A 302 -10.94 4.35 -17.53
CA ALA A 302 -9.74 3.76 -18.12
C ALA A 302 -8.68 3.41 -17.06
N ASP A 303 -8.56 4.22 -16.00
CA ASP A 303 -7.61 4.00 -14.90
C ASP A 303 -8.04 2.82 -14.01
N VAL A 304 -9.34 2.50 -13.98
CA VAL A 304 -9.92 1.40 -13.19
C VAL A 304 -10.03 0.10 -13.99
N ALA A 305 -10.13 0.22 -15.31
CA ALA A 305 -10.29 -0.89 -16.23
C ALA A 305 -9.01 -1.72 -16.31
N GLU A 306 -9.14 -3.01 -15.97
CA GLU A 306 -8.05 -3.97 -15.99
C GLU A 306 -8.42 -5.15 -16.89
N PRO A 307 -7.45 -5.74 -17.62
CA PRO A 307 -7.68 -6.96 -18.36
C PRO A 307 -8.06 -8.11 -17.40
N ALA A 308 -8.70 -9.15 -17.93
CA ALA A 308 -9.00 -10.34 -17.16
C ALA A 308 -7.71 -10.96 -16.60
N LEU A 309 -7.80 -11.56 -15.40
CA LEU A 309 -6.66 -12.26 -14.84
C LEU A 309 -6.20 -13.39 -15.78
N PRO A 310 -4.88 -13.50 -16.04
CA PRO A 310 -4.33 -14.58 -16.83
C PRO A 310 -4.71 -15.95 -16.24
N PRO A 311 -4.95 -16.97 -17.09
CA PRO A 311 -5.21 -18.32 -16.61
C PRO A 311 -3.96 -18.89 -15.93
N VAL A 312 -4.17 -19.56 -14.81
CA VAL A 312 -3.09 -20.27 -14.11
C VAL A 312 -2.87 -21.60 -14.83
N SER A 313 -1.73 -21.76 -15.49
CA SER A 313 -1.38 -23.04 -16.12
C SER A 313 -0.99 -24.05 -15.04
N ASN A 314 -1.74 -25.15 -14.92
CA ASN A 314 -1.39 -26.30 -14.06
C ASN A 314 -0.19 -27.09 -14.64
N THR A 315 0.96 -26.46 -14.86
CA THR A 315 2.18 -27.16 -15.29
C THR A 315 3.02 -27.71 -14.14
N THR A 316 2.48 -27.80 -12.92
CA THR A 316 3.08 -28.61 -11.86
C THR A 316 2.65 -30.07 -11.98
N THR A 317 3.42 -30.84 -12.76
CA THR A 317 3.79 -32.18 -12.28
C THR A 317 4.44 -31.98 -10.91
N ALA A 318 4.11 -32.82 -9.93
CA ALA A 318 4.68 -32.76 -8.59
C ALA A 318 6.21 -32.86 -8.68
N ALA A 319 6.91 -31.73 -8.56
CA ALA A 319 8.34 -31.72 -8.43
C ALA A 319 8.69 -32.10 -6.98
N SER A 320 9.27 -33.28 -6.80
CA SER A 320 10.04 -33.63 -5.61
C SER A 320 11.08 -32.53 -5.32
N PRO A 321 11.46 -32.31 -4.05
CA PRO A 321 12.34 -31.21 -3.68
C PRO A 321 13.76 -31.48 -4.17
N SER A 322 14.13 -30.94 -5.32
CA SER A 322 15.52 -30.80 -5.71
C SER A 322 15.72 -29.60 -6.64
N HIS A 323 16.59 -28.71 -6.19
CA HIS A 323 17.30 -27.64 -6.91
C HIS A 323 17.00 -27.48 -8.41
N ALA A 324 16.25 -26.44 -8.75
CA ALA A 324 16.43 -25.75 -10.02
C ALA A 324 16.10 -24.27 -9.82
N ALA A 325 17.14 -23.47 -9.66
CA ALA A 325 17.05 -22.04 -9.93
C ALA A 325 16.51 -21.88 -11.35
N LEU A 326 15.36 -21.22 -11.51
CA LEU A 326 14.86 -20.85 -12.82
C LEU A 326 15.84 -19.83 -13.43
N ARG A 327 16.79 -20.31 -14.23
CA ARG A 327 17.49 -19.49 -15.20
C ARG A 327 16.46 -19.06 -16.23
N MET A 328 15.95 -17.83 -16.12
CA MET A 328 15.32 -17.17 -17.26
C MET A 328 16.36 -17.15 -18.39
N ARG A 329 16.09 -17.87 -19.48
CA ARG A 329 16.80 -17.71 -20.74
C ARG A 329 16.47 -16.33 -21.29
N THR A 330 17.45 -15.44 -21.27
CA THR A 330 17.43 -14.27 -22.14
C THR A 330 17.76 -14.75 -23.55
N ASP A 331 16.76 -14.88 -24.41
CA ASP A 331 17.01 -14.92 -25.86
C ASP A 331 17.46 -13.52 -26.29
N VAL A 332 18.78 -13.32 -26.29
CA VAL A 332 19.43 -12.14 -26.85
C VAL A 332 19.36 -12.27 -28.37
N SER A 333 18.35 -11.63 -28.97
CA SER A 333 18.41 -11.30 -30.39
C SER A 333 19.48 -10.22 -30.57
N ILE A 334 20.61 -10.65 -31.11
CA ILE A 334 21.70 -9.80 -31.60
C ILE A 334 21.11 -8.84 -32.65
N LEU A 335 21.00 -7.56 -32.33
CA LEU A 335 20.92 -6.49 -33.33
C LEU A 335 21.88 -5.36 -32.97
N ILE A 336 23.01 -5.42 -33.68
CA ILE A 336 23.86 -4.34 -34.21
C ILE A 336 23.95 -3.06 -33.38
N ALA A 337 25.16 -2.87 -32.85
CA ALA A 337 25.67 -1.64 -32.26
C ALA A 337 25.49 -0.41 -33.19
N LEU A 338 24.92 0.66 -32.64
CA LEU A 338 25.29 2.02 -33.02
C LEU A 338 25.87 2.72 -31.78
N LEU A 339 27.19 2.82 -31.79
CA LEU A 339 27.96 3.71 -30.93
C LEU A 339 27.56 5.17 -31.23
N MET A 340 27.03 5.87 -30.24
CA MET A 340 27.09 7.34 -30.20
C MET A 340 27.89 7.72 -28.96
N LEU A 341 29.17 8.04 -29.20
CA LEU A 341 29.98 8.83 -28.29
C LEU A 341 29.30 10.20 -28.12
N CYS A 342 29.10 10.63 -26.88
CA CYS A 342 29.24 12.04 -26.53
C CYS A 342 29.98 12.13 -25.21
N ALA A 343 31.22 12.61 -25.33
CA ALA A 343 32.09 12.94 -24.22
C ALA A 343 31.52 14.13 -23.44
N SER A 344 31.56 14.00 -22.11
CA SER A 344 31.86 15.02 -21.10
C SER A 344 31.72 16.50 -21.47
N LEU A 345 31.08 17.26 -20.57
CA LEU A 345 31.78 18.37 -19.93
C LEU A 345 31.29 18.55 -18.49
N LEU A 346 32.24 18.45 -17.56
CA LEU A 346 32.16 19.08 -16.25
C LEU A 346 31.98 20.59 -16.42
N ILE A 347 31.04 21.16 -15.67
CA ILE A 347 31.27 22.34 -14.81
C ILE A 347 30.57 22.05 -13.48
#